data_AF-A0A752F9E2-F1
#
_entry.id   AF-A0A752F9E2-F1
#
_cell.length_a   1.000
_cell.length_b   1.000
_cell.length_c   1.000
_cell.angle_alpha   90.00
_cell.angle_beta   90.00
_cell.angle_gamma   90.00
#
_symmetry.space_group_name_H-M   'P 1'
#
loop_
_entity.id
_entity.type
_entity.pdbx_description
1 polymer ?
#
loop_
_entity_poly.entity_id
_entity_poly.type
_entity_poly.pdbx_seq_one_letter_code
_entity_poly.pdbx_strand_id
1 'polypeptide(L)'
;LLMPGESAVVKIIVKDINNNPISNLNLQCGHFSIGSWNSRCDIKAGGNPGEYLQTVTYNGGSNGELKLTYKYFGELIKDKFTISGTIKK
;
A
#
# COMPACT_ATOMS: atom_id res chain seq x y z
N LEU A 1 -6.81 4.09 -10.11
CA LEU A 1 -6.16 4.18 -11.43
C LEU A 1 -5.17 5.32 -11.36
N LEU A 2 -3.95 5.15 -11.88
CA LEU A 2 -2.91 6.18 -11.92
C LEU A 2 -2.36 6.36 -13.34
N MET A 3 -2.06 7.59 -13.72
CA MET A 3 -1.27 7.95 -14.89
C MET A 3 0.24 7.96 -14.54
N PRO A 4 1.15 7.89 -15.53
CA PRO A 4 2.58 7.95 -15.24
C PRO A 4 2.97 9.22 -14.46
N GLY A 5 3.66 9.04 -13.35
CA GLY A 5 4.06 10.11 -12.43
C GLY A 5 3.04 10.37 -11.31
N GLU A 6 1.81 9.87 -11.41
CA GLU A 6 0.83 9.99 -10.33
C GLU A 6 1.12 9.01 -9.19
N SER A 7 0.72 9.43 -7.99
CA SER A 7 0.87 8.64 -6.78
C SER A 7 -0.46 8.41 -6.09
N ALA A 8 -0.59 7.26 -5.45
CA ALA A 8 -1.67 6.97 -4.50
C ALA A 8 -1.08 6.86 -3.10
N VAL A 9 -1.82 7.37 -2.11
CA VAL A 9 -1.50 7.13 -0.70
C VAL A 9 -2.46 6.08 -0.17
N VAL A 10 -1.91 4.95 0.27
CA VAL A 10 -2.65 3.87 0.90
C VAL A 10 -2.68 4.14 2.39
N LYS A 11 -3.90 4.30 2.93
CA LYS A 11 -4.14 4.48 4.36
C LYS A 11 -4.63 3.18 4.97
N ILE A 12 -3.89 2.70 5.96
CA ILE A 12 -4.17 1.47 6.70
C ILE A 12 -4.57 1.88 8.11
N ILE A 13 -5.75 1.43 8.55
CA ILE A 13 -6.24 1.64 9.92
C ILE A 13 -6.28 0.29 10.61
N VAL A 14 -5.47 0.10 11.65
CA VAL A 14 -5.40 -1.14 12.40
C VAL A 14 -6.10 -0.98 13.75
N LYS A 15 -7.03 -1.90 14.04
CA LYS A 15 -7.80 -1.95 15.28
C LYS A 15 -7.80 -3.36 15.86
N ASP A 16 -7.94 -3.47 17.17
CA ASP A 16 -8.20 -4.73 17.86
C ASP A 16 -9.68 -5.17 17.72
N ILE A 17 -10.02 -6.31 18.32
CA ILE A 17 -11.39 -6.86 18.32
C ILE A 17 -12.42 -5.95 19.01
N ASN A 18 -11.96 -5.02 19.85
CA ASN A 18 -12.79 -4.06 20.58
C ASN A 18 -12.80 -2.67 19.92
N ASN A 19 -12.35 -2.55 18.67
CA ASN A 19 -12.21 -1.31 17.91
C ASN A 19 -11.20 -0.28 18.47
N ASN A 20 -10.30 -0.66 19.35
CA ASN A 20 -9.22 0.22 19.81
C ASN A 20 -8.11 0.28 18.76
N PRO A 21 -7.51 1.46 18.50
CA PRO A 21 -6.39 1.57 17.56
C PRO A 21 -5.14 0.85 18.07
N ILE A 22 -4.42 0.15 17.18
CA ILE A 22 -3.15 -0.52 17.52
C ILE A 22 -1.96 0.21 16.89
N SER A 23 -1.20 0.91 17.74
CA SER A 23 0.00 1.67 17.34
C SER A 23 1.28 0.82 17.44
N ASN A 24 2.38 1.35 16.89
CA ASN A 24 3.73 0.76 16.94
C ASN A 24 3.86 -0.62 16.28
N LEU A 25 3.02 -0.91 15.29
CA LEU A 25 3.14 -2.12 14.49
C LEU A 25 4.26 -1.95 13.46
N ASN A 26 5.14 -2.94 13.38
CA ASN A 26 6.09 -3.07 12.28
C ASN A 26 5.41 -3.81 11.13
N LEU A 27 4.64 -3.07 10.32
CA LEU A 27 3.96 -3.64 9.16
C LEU A 27 4.98 -4.04 8.08
N GLN A 28 4.83 -5.25 7.58
CA GLN A 28 5.62 -5.79 6.48
C GLN A 28 4.80 -5.73 5.20
N CYS A 29 5.47 -5.63 4.05
CA CYS A 29 4.81 -5.58 2.75
C CYS A 29 5.40 -6.62 1.80
N GLY A 30 4.55 -7.16 0.92
CA GLY A 30 4.92 -8.21 -0.04
C GLY A 30 4.27 -7.95 -1.39
N HIS A 31 4.53 -6.77 -1.96
CA HIS A 31 3.85 -6.33 -3.16
C HIS A 31 4.28 -7.12 -4.40
N PHE A 32 3.33 -7.31 -5.32
CA PHE A 32 3.57 -7.87 -6.63
C PHE A 32 3.16 -6.86 -7.69
N SER A 33 4.04 -6.59 -8.64
CA SER A 33 3.80 -5.60 -9.69
C SER A 33 3.93 -6.19 -11.10
N ILE A 34 3.04 -5.73 -11.97
CA ILE A 34 3.17 -5.77 -13.42
C ILE A 34 3.33 -4.32 -13.87
N GLY A 35 4.35 -4.06 -14.71
CA GLY A 35 4.73 -2.69 -15.09
C GLY A 35 5.66 -2.02 -14.08
N SER A 36 5.99 -0.74 -14.32
CA SER A 36 6.95 -0.01 -13.50
C SER A 36 6.28 0.77 -12.38
N TRP A 37 6.65 0.47 -11.15
CA TRP A 37 6.09 1.08 -9.93
C TRP A 37 7.21 1.42 -8.95
N ASN A 38 7.09 2.57 -8.29
CA ASN A 38 7.78 2.83 -7.04
C ASN A 38 6.83 2.46 -5.90
N SER A 39 7.04 1.29 -5.30
CA SER A 39 6.19 0.73 -4.25
C SER A 39 7.03 0.11 -3.14
N ARG A 40 8.06 0.83 -2.69
CA ARG A 40 8.89 0.38 -1.57
C ARG A 40 8.03 0.16 -0.33
N CYS A 41 8.40 -0.79 0.53
CA CYS A 41 7.71 -1.02 1.81
C CYS A 41 8.04 0.06 2.86
N ASP A 42 8.04 1.34 2.49
CA ASP A 42 8.31 2.46 3.40
C ASP A 42 7.02 2.92 4.11
N ILE A 43 6.36 1.96 4.77
CA ILE A 43 5.13 2.21 5.53
C ILE A 43 5.49 3.08 6.75
N LYS A 44 4.85 4.25 6.86
CA LYS A 44 5.07 5.21 7.95
C LYS A 44 3.85 5.29 8.85
N ALA A 45 4.05 5.61 10.12
CA ALA A 45 2.95 5.99 11.00
C ALA A 45 2.26 7.25 10.47
N GLY A 46 0.93 7.27 10.53
CA GLY A 46 0.12 8.44 10.21
C GLY A 46 -0.05 9.36 11.42
N GLY A 47 -0.97 10.33 11.31
CA GLY A 47 -1.21 11.31 12.36
C GLY A 47 -2.02 10.79 13.55
N ASN A 48 -2.71 9.65 13.41
CA ASN A 48 -3.57 9.08 14.44
C ASN A 48 -3.05 7.72 14.93
N PRO A 49 -3.35 7.33 16.18
CA PRO A 49 -3.10 5.96 16.65
C PRO A 49 -3.68 4.91 15.70
N GLY A 50 -2.90 3.87 15.42
CA GLY A 50 -3.28 2.79 14.50
C GLY A 50 -3.36 3.17 13.02
N GLU A 51 -3.00 4.40 12.64
CA GLU A 51 -2.91 4.82 11.24
C GLU A 51 -1.51 4.59 10.68
N TYR A 52 -1.46 3.99 9.49
CA TYR A 52 -0.23 3.82 8.71
C TYR A 52 -0.47 4.25 7.26
N LEU A 53 0.56 4.83 6.65
CA LEU A 53 0.51 5.39 5.31
C LEU A 53 1.64 4.80 4.46
N GLN A 54 1.32 4.48 3.22
CA GLN A 54 2.29 4.12 2.20
C GLN A 54 1.99 4.87 0.91
N THR A 55 2.99 5.52 0.34
CA THR A 55 2.84 6.15 -0.97
C THR A 55 3.37 5.19 -2.04
N VAL A 56 2.59 4.99 -3.09
CA VAL A 56 3.02 4.26 -4.27
C VAL A 56 2.88 5.15 -5.49
N THR A 57 3.86 5.10 -6.38
CA THR A 57 3.89 5.90 -7.61
C THR A 57 3.92 4.97 -8.81
N TYR A 58 3.09 5.24 -9.80
CA TYR A 58 3.13 4.54 -11.07
C TYR A 58 4.12 5.25 -12.01
N ASN A 59 5.17 4.56 -12.45
CA ASN A 59 6.23 5.16 -13.25
C ASN A 59 5.93 5.10 -14.77
N GLY A 60 4.91 4.35 -15.20
CA GLY A 60 4.56 4.19 -16.61
C GLY A 60 5.31 3.05 -17.32
N GLY A 61 5.61 3.27 -18.61
CA GLY A 61 6.28 2.30 -19.51
C GLY A 61 5.31 1.33 -20.20
N SER A 62 4.37 0.77 -19.45
CA SER A 62 3.28 -0.07 -19.96
C SER A 62 2.12 -0.02 -18.98
N ASN A 63 0.89 -0.31 -19.42
CA ASN A 63 -0.20 -0.59 -18.49
C ASN A 63 0.27 -1.54 -17.38
N GLY A 64 -0.14 -1.25 -16.16
CA GLY A 64 0.41 -1.90 -14.99
C GLY A 64 -0.63 -2.19 -13.93
N GLU A 65 -0.30 -3.14 -13.07
CA GLU A 65 -1.10 -3.51 -11.92
C GLU A 65 -0.17 -3.71 -10.73
N LEU A 66 -0.46 -3.07 -9.61
CA LEU A 66 0.23 -3.23 -8.35
C LEU A 66 -0.71 -3.91 -7.35
N LYS A 67 -0.42 -5.15 -7.00
CA LYS A 67 -1.10 -5.90 -5.94
C LYS A 67 -0.39 -5.66 -4.62
N LEU A 68 -1.10 -5.06 -3.69
CA LEU A 68 -0.62 -4.71 -2.36
C LEU A 68 -1.03 -5.79 -1.36
N THR A 69 -0.05 -6.18 -0.56
CA THR A 69 -0.16 -7.19 0.49
C THR A 69 0.59 -6.66 1.71
N TYR A 70 -0.06 -6.75 2.87
CA TYR A 70 0.43 -6.28 4.17
C TYR A 70 0.36 -7.40 5.20
N LYS A 71 1.42 -7.51 6.00
CA LYS A 71 1.59 -8.54 7.03
C LYS A 71 2.04 -7.92 8.35
N TYR A 72 1.84 -8.64 9.43
CA TYR A 72 2.37 -8.31 10.75
C TYR A 72 2.83 -9.59 11.44
N PHE A 73 4.10 -9.66 11.86
CA PHE A 73 4.72 -10.88 12.37
C PHE A 73 4.51 -12.11 11.45
N GLY A 74 4.57 -11.91 10.13
CA GLY A 74 4.33 -12.97 9.15
C GLY A 74 2.86 -13.29 8.90
N GLU A 75 1.94 -12.89 9.78
CA GLU A 75 0.51 -13.06 9.62
C GLU A 75 -0.06 -12.10 8.58
N LEU A 76 -0.95 -12.61 7.73
CA LEU A 76 -1.56 -11.84 6.68
C LEU A 76 -2.65 -10.91 7.24
N ILE A 77 -2.45 -9.60 7.14
CA ILE A 77 -3.47 -8.61 7.53
C ILE A 77 -4.38 -8.28 6.35
N LYS A 78 -3.78 -8.03 5.18
CA LYS A 78 -4.51 -7.65 3.98
C LYS A 78 -3.79 -8.14 2.75
N ASP A 79 -4.56 -8.70 1.81
CA ASP A 79 -4.09 -9.09 0.49
C ASP A 79 -5.07 -8.61 -0.60
N LYS A 80 -4.60 -8.64 -1.84
CA LYS A 80 -5.38 -8.38 -3.07
C LYS A 80 -5.97 -6.98 -3.15
N PHE A 81 -5.36 -5.99 -2.49
CA PHE A 81 -5.71 -4.59 -2.74
C PHE A 81 -4.92 -4.11 -3.96
N THR A 82 -5.62 -3.77 -5.03
CA THR A 82 -4.98 -3.55 -6.34
C THR A 82 -5.07 -2.08 -6.76
N ILE A 83 -3.97 -1.55 -7.27
CA ILE A 83 -3.92 -0.24 -7.93
C ILE A 83 -3.50 -0.46 -9.39
N SER A 84 -4.33 0.00 -10.32
CA SER A 84 -4.02 -0.07 -11.75
C SER A 84 -3.34 1.21 -12.24
N GLY A 85 -2.42 1.06 -13.18
CA GLY A 85 -1.77 2.14 -13.92
C GLY A 85 -2.07 2.04 -15.42
N THR A 86 -2.34 3.17 -16.08
CA THR A 86 -2.60 3.23 -17.53
C THR A 86 -1.70 4.27 -18.20
N ILE A 87 -1.22 3.95 -19.40
CA ILE A 87 -0.50 4.90 -20.26
C ILE A 87 -1.41 5.58 -21.30
N LYS A 88 -2.68 5.17 -21.40
CA LYS A 88 -3.64 5.80 -22.31
C LYS A 88 -4.09 7.14 -21.74
N LYS A 89 -3.87 8.21 -22.51
CA LYS A 89 -4.63 9.47 -22.40
C LYS A 89 -6.05 9.25 -22.88
#